data_AF-A0A9Q0VC10-F1
#
_entry.id   AF-A0A9Q0VC10-F1
#
_cell.length_a   1.000
_cell.length_b   1.000
_cell.length_c   1.000
_cell.angle_alpha   90.00
_cell.angle_beta   90.00
_cell.angle_gamma   90.00
#
_symmetry.space_group_name_H-M   'P 1'
#
loop_
_entity.id
_entity.type
_entity.pdbx_description
1 polymer ?
#
loop_
_entity_poly.entity_id
_entity_poly.type
_entity_poly.pdbx_seq_one_letter_code
_entity_poly.pdbx_strand_id
1 'polypeptide(L)'
;MEKQAGIEQRPDDRGDDYDAIVVGSGYGGSVAACRMATAGIKVCLLEKGRRWKAEDFPTDSWKMMSAVRYENRNLGIRFGPEDALFQLHEQKDSLAAVACGLGGGSLVNAGVMVPTPTRARRNPKWPKEWGRDWDICESSAAAMLRIQSSPVKFPIAKVMGEIVEGEFEESIESSVKLSMKFDAEEPPSNPPKLEQTSSCFACGNCLAGCPYNAKNSTDKNYLISAIQAGCTIRTKCQARYVIKNPHGTCQPDGISRKRRWRVYINEIDFITSDWVILSAGVLGTTEILFRSQMRGLRLPDSLGSGFSCNGNTLAYVAGSVAPVNGYGLNRKQLSEIPYQDRPGPSISSSHTSSLGFTIQSAILPRAYPYMLFEGITTYTWPTGHRFFQGIVDRLKRFLGLRLSQSIILNAMGYDESDGKIMLDKDTDKICFHPPQDPLLPRKIIAFQKLTKKLGGILFMSRYRSTAVHLLGGCNASSDSSGGVCNHKGQVFDPKTPAAVHSGLYVCDASLIPCSVGINPSLTIATAAEHASRYLVQDILEYKNKISPGSEAADQNQFSVTG
;
A
#
# COMPACT_ATOMS: atom_id res chain seq x y z
N MET A 1 -22.15 -31.40 -7.95
CA MET A 1 -22.78 -30.13 -8.39
C MET A 1 -23.56 -29.59 -7.22
N GLU A 2 -22.94 -28.73 -6.40
CA GLU A 2 -23.57 -28.13 -5.22
C GLU A 2 -23.53 -26.60 -5.33
N LYS A 3 -24.68 -25.99 -5.01
CA LYS A 3 -24.97 -24.57 -5.16
C LYS A 3 -24.06 -23.70 -4.29
N GLN A 4 -23.36 -22.77 -4.94
CA GLN A 4 -22.67 -21.63 -4.32
C GLN A 4 -23.67 -20.80 -3.49
N ALA A 5 -23.45 -20.73 -2.17
CA ALA A 5 -24.13 -19.77 -1.31
C ALA A 5 -23.39 -18.42 -1.40
N GLY A 6 -24.11 -17.38 -1.85
CA GLY A 6 -23.60 -16.14 -2.44
C GLY A 6 -22.79 -15.19 -1.55
N ILE A 7 -21.77 -14.59 -2.15
CA ILE A 7 -21.22 -13.25 -1.87
C ILE A 7 -20.80 -12.60 -3.20
N GLU A 8 -21.64 -12.73 -4.23
CA GLU A 8 -21.68 -11.78 -5.33
C GLU A 8 -23.10 -11.25 -5.29
N GLN A 9 -23.30 -10.05 -4.77
CA GLN A 9 -24.56 -9.36 -5.04
C GLN A 9 -24.57 -9.11 -6.54
N ARG A 10 -25.40 -9.87 -7.27
CA ARG A 10 -25.82 -9.47 -8.62
C ARG A 10 -26.39 -8.05 -8.51
N PRO A 11 -26.15 -7.17 -9.49
CA PRO A 11 -26.84 -5.90 -9.54
C PRO A 11 -28.34 -6.20 -9.55
N ASP A 12 -29.03 -5.86 -8.47
CA ASP A 12 -30.48 -5.82 -8.49
C ASP A 12 -30.84 -4.68 -9.46
N ASP A 13 -31.80 -4.92 -10.36
CA ASP A 13 -32.19 -4.02 -11.46
C ASP A 13 -32.89 -2.73 -10.95
N ARG A 14 -32.71 -2.42 -9.66
CA ARG A 14 -33.13 -1.23 -8.94
C ARG A 14 -31.98 -0.71 -8.05
N GLY A 15 -31.15 0.19 -8.61
CA GLY A 15 -30.55 1.29 -7.84
C GLY A 15 -29.03 1.27 -7.61
N ASP A 16 -28.27 1.77 -8.59
CA ASP A 16 -26.92 2.39 -8.45
C ASP A 16 -26.98 3.70 -7.62
N ASP A 17 -27.74 3.71 -6.54
CA ASP A 17 -27.94 4.87 -5.68
C ASP A 17 -27.04 4.77 -4.44
N TYR A 18 -25.77 5.15 -4.58
CA TYR A 18 -24.81 5.18 -3.49
C TYR A 18 -24.61 6.60 -2.98
N ASP A 19 -24.46 6.76 -1.67
CA ASP A 19 -24.08 8.07 -1.10
C ASP A 19 -22.62 8.37 -1.44
N ALA A 20 -21.75 7.36 -1.30
CA ALA A 20 -20.32 7.47 -1.50
C ALA A 20 -19.74 6.32 -2.34
N ILE A 21 -18.79 6.66 -3.22
CA ILE A 21 -17.97 5.69 -3.96
C ILE A 21 -16.53 5.80 -3.48
N VAL A 22 -15.93 4.67 -3.12
CA VAL A 22 -14.50 4.55 -2.80
C VAL A 22 -13.81 3.84 -3.95
N VAL A 23 -12.74 4.42 -4.48
CA VAL A 23 -11.97 3.82 -5.58
C VAL A 23 -10.66 3.28 -5.03
N GLY A 24 -10.50 1.96 -5.05
CA GLY A 24 -9.32 1.24 -4.54
C GLY A 24 -9.52 0.71 -3.13
N SER A 25 -8.95 -0.47 -2.87
CA SER A 25 -9.16 -1.25 -1.64
C SER A 25 -7.92 -1.38 -0.74
N GLY A 26 -6.90 -0.56 -0.98
CA GLY A 26 -5.69 -0.50 -0.13
C GLY A 26 -5.95 0.09 1.26
N TYR A 27 -4.89 0.46 1.98
CA TYR A 27 -5.00 1.04 3.33
C TYR A 27 -5.99 2.20 3.40
N GLY A 28 -5.84 3.20 2.53
CA GLY A 28 -6.72 4.36 2.50
C GLY A 28 -8.20 4.03 2.28
N GLY A 29 -8.47 3.27 1.22
CA GLY A 29 -9.83 3.00 0.77
C GLY A 29 -10.56 2.05 1.71
N SER A 30 -9.85 1.07 2.26
CA SER A 30 -10.42 0.17 3.26
C SER A 30 -10.82 0.91 4.55
N VAL A 31 -9.96 1.82 5.03
CA VAL A 31 -10.28 2.68 6.19
C VAL A 31 -11.51 3.55 5.89
N ALA A 32 -11.48 4.29 4.78
CA ALA A 32 -12.57 5.20 4.41
C ALA A 32 -13.91 4.46 4.24
N ALA A 33 -13.91 3.33 3.53
CA ALA A 33 -15.09 2.51 3.35
C ALA A 33 -15.62 1.95 4.67
N CYS A 34 -14.74 1.46 5.55
CA CYS A 34 -15.13 0.95 6.86
C CYS A 34 -15.77 2.04 7.71
N ARG A 35 -15.11 3.20 7.86
CA ARG A 35 -15.61 4.29 8.73
C ARG A 35 -16.93 4.85 8.21
N MET A 36 -17.06 5.03 6.90
CA MET A 36 -18.34 5.48 6.31
C MET A 36 -19.45 4.44 6.48
N ALA A 37 -19.21 3.18 6.16
CA ALA A 37 -20.24 2.13 6.26
C ALA A 37 -20.69 1.93 7.71
N THR A 38 -19.77 1.91 8.68
CA THR A 38 -20.11 1.83 10.11
C THR A 38 -20.92 3.04 10.59
N ALA A 39 -20.79 4.20 9.95
CA ALA A 39 -21.62 5.37 10.20
C ALA A 39 -22.99 5.34 9.47
N GLY A 40 -23.38 4.21 8.85
CA GLY A 40 -24.66 4.06 8.16
C GLY A 40 -24.72 4.71 6.77
N ILE A 41 -23.56 5.08 6.19
CA ILE A 41 -23.50 5.65 4.84
C ILE A 41 -23.53 4.52 3.81
N LYS A 42 -24.32 4.68 2.74
CA LYS A 42 -24.39 3.67 1.66
C LYS A 42 -23.17 3.79 0.75
N VAL A 43 -22.21 2.89 0.93
CA VAL A 43 -20.90 2.90 0.24
C VAL A 43 -20.81 1.82 -0.84
N CYS A 44 -20.26 2.19 -2.01
CA CYS A 44 -19.73 1.24 -3.00
C CYS A 44 -18.21 1.37 -3.09
N LEU A 45 -17.47 0.29 -2.89
CA LEU A 45 -16.04 0.23 -3.13
C LEU A 45 -15.75 -0.44 -4.48
N LEU A 46 -14.97 0.22 -5.33
CA LEU A 46 -14.52 -0.29 -6.62
C LEU A 46 -13.06 -0.72 -6.52
N GLU A 47 -12.76 -1.97 -6.89
CA GLU A 47 -11.40 -2.50 -6.94
C GLU A 47 -11.08 -3.01 -8.34
N LYS A 48 -9.97 -2.54 -8.93
CA LYS A 48 -9.52 -2.98 -10.26
C LYS A 48 -9.18 -4.47 -10.28
N GLY A 49 -8.52 -4.97 -9.25
CA GLY A 49 -8.09 -6.36 -9.18
C GLY A 49 -9.19 -7.32 -8.75
N ARG A 50 -8.84 -8.61 -8.74
CA ARG A 50 -9.70 -9.68 -8.21
C ARG A 50 -9.50 -9.87 -6.69
N ARG A 51 -10.36 -10.68 -6.07
CA ARG A 51 -10.08 -11.24 -4.74
C ARG A 51 -9.03 -12.35 -4.86
N TRP A 52 -7.99 -12.27 -4.04
CA TRP A 52 -6.94 -13.28 -3.92
C TRP A 52 -7.18 -14.10 -2.65
N LYS A 53 -7.30 -15.42 -2.80
CA LYS A 53 -7.37 -16.36 -1.67
C LYS A 53 -5.98 -16.87 -1.31
N ALA A 54 -5.86 -17.49 -0.14
CA ALA A 54 -4.59 -18.07 0.31
C ALA A 54 -3.96 -19.02 -0.73
N GLU A 55 -4.77 -19.85 -1.39
CA GLU A 55 -4.34 -20.80 -2.43
C GLU A 55 -3.91 -20.16 -3.76
N ASP A 56 -4.36 -18.93 -4.02
CA ASP A 56 -4.01 -18.17 -5.22
C ASP A 56 -2.58 -17.60 -5.15
N PHE A 57 -2.06 -17.36 -3.94
CA PHE A 57 -0.76 -16.70 -3.79
C PHE A 57 0.38 -17.58 -4.34
N PRO A 58 1.34 -16.98 -5.07
CA PRO A 58 2.46 -17.72 -5.63
C PRO A 58 3.26 -18.48 -4.57
N THR A 59 3.40 -19.78 -4.79
CA THR A 59 4.22 -20.70 -3.96
C THR A 59 5.47 -21.21 -4.70
N ASP A 60 5.56 -20.93 -5.99
CA ASP A 60 6.62 -21.35 -6.91
C ASP A 60 6.80 -20.31 -8.04
N SER A 61 7.89 -20.44 -8.78
CA SER A 61 8.29 -19.49 -9.82
C SER A 61 7.33 -19.40 -11.00
N TRP A 62 6.66 -20.47 -11.38
CA TRP A 62 5.72 -20.45 -12.50
C TRP A 62 4.47 -19.67 -12.14
N LYS A 63 3.91 -19.92 -10.95
CA LYS A 63 2.81 -19.10 -10.42
C LYS A 63 3.21 -17.64 -10.27
N MET A 64 4.42 -17.35 -9.82
CA MET A 64 4.92 -15.97 -9.72
C MET A 64 4.90 -15.27 -11.09
N MET A 65 5.42 -15.91 -12.14
CA MET A 65 5.41 -15.34 -13.49
C MET A 65 3.99 -15.04 -14.01
N SER A 66 3.00 -15.86 -13.64
CA SER A 66 1.60 -15.62 -13.99
C SER A 66 0.93 -14.49 -13.18
N ALA A 67 1.51 -14.13 -12.03
CA ALA A 67 1.01 -13.12 -11.11
C ALA A 67 1.71 -11.76 -11.26
N VAL A 68 2.59 -11.61 -12.25
CA VAL A 68 3.33 -10.38 -12.53
C VAL A 68 2.86 -9.78 -13.84
N ARG A 69 2.53 -8.49 -13.80
CA ARG A 69 2.44 -7.61 -14.95
C ARG A 69 3.65 -6.70 -14.97
N TYR A 70 4.34 -6.66 -16.10
CA TYR A 70 5.51 -5.84 -16.30
C TYR A 70 5.28 -4.86 -17.43
N GLU A 71 5.51 -3.58 -17.16
CA GLU A 71 5.43 -2.50 -18.13
C GLU A 71 6.78 -1.78 -18.18
N ASN A 72 7.51 -1.96 -19.29
CA ASN A 72 8.74 -1.23 -19.58
C ASN A 72 8.46 -0.12 -20.59
N ARG A 73 8.55 1.13 -20.14
CA ARG A 73 8.31 2.28 -21.02
C ARG A 73 9.51 2.69 -21.85
N ASN A 74 10.72 2.41 -21.41
CA ASN A 74 11.92 2.68 -22.20
C ASN A 74 11.90 1.89 -23.53
N LEU A 75 11.30 0.69 -23.51
CA LEU A 75 11.22 -0.22 -24.67
C LEU A 75 9.79 -0.39 -25.23
N GLY A 76 8.76 0.18 -24.61
CA GLY A 76 7.36 0.00 -25.02
C GLY A 76 6.80 -1.42 -24.83
N ILE A 77 7.44 -2.26 -24.01
CA ILE A 77 7.08 -3.69 -23.82
C ILE A 77 6.09 -3.85 -22.66
N ARG A 78 5.07 -4.70 -22.87
CA ARG A 78 4.09 -5.11 -21.85
C ARG A 78 3.94 -6.63 -21.81
N PHE A 79 3.93 -7.19 -20.61
CA PHE A 79 3.69 -8.62 -20.39
C PHE A 79 2.79 -8.84 -19.16
N GLY A 80 2.00 -9.91 -19.18
CA GLY A 80 1.18 -10.35 -18.03
C GLY A 80 -0.25 -9.76 -17.97
N PRO A 81 -1.14 -10.40 -17.20
CA PRO A 81 -2.56 -10.07 -17.14
C PRO A 81 -2.84 -8.74 -16.44
N GLU A 82 -3.96 -8.08 -16.77
CA GLU A 82 -4.31 -6.75 -16.22
C GLU A 82 -4.62 -6.76 -14.73
N ASP A 83 -5.17 -7.88 -14.23
CA ASP A 83 -5.47 -8.14 -12.83
C ASP A 83 -4.35 -8.91 -12.10
N ALA A 84 -3.15 -8.97 -12.67
CA ALA A 84 -1.96 -9.54 -12.03
C ALA A 84 -1.70 -8.89 -10.66
N LEU A 85 -1.31 -9.72 -9.68
CA LEU A 85 -1.07 -9.30 -8.31
C LEU A 85 0.01 -8.22 -8.21
N PHE A 86 1.12 -8.38 -8.94
CA PHE A 86 2.21 -7.41 -8.99
C PHE A 86 2.16 -6.62 -10.28
N GLN A 87 2.24 -5.30 -10.16
CA GLN A 87 2.28 -4.37 -11.27
C GLN A 87 3.62 -3.63 -11.20
N LEU A 88 4.51 -3.94 -12.14
CA LEU A 88 5.86 -3.38 -12.21
C LEU A 88 5.92 -2.28 -13.26
N HIS A 89 6.33 -1.10 -12.83
CA HIS A 89 6.48 0.09 -13.67
C HIS A 89 7.96 0.47 -13.72
N GLU A 90 8.60 0.18 -14.85
CA GLU A 90 9.98 0.59 -15.10
C GLU A 90 10.01 1.89 -15.90
N GLN A 91 10.74 2.87 -15.36
CA GLN A 91 10.93 4.15 -16.01
C GLN A 91 12.32 4.72 -15.73
N LYS A 92 13.08 5.00 -16.80
CA LYS A 92 14.47 5.47 -16.71
C LYS A 92 15.30 4.57 -15.79
N ASP A 93 15.85 5.14 -14.72
CA ASP A 93 16.69 4.51 -13.69
C ASP A 93 15.90 4.13 -12.43
N SER A 94 14.58 3.95 -12.53
CA SER A 94 13.71 3.56 -11.41
C SER A 94 12.75 2.42 -11.77
N LEU A 95 12.49 1.57 -10.77
CA LEU A 95 11.49 0.51 -10.81
C LEU A 95 10.52 0.70 -9.65
N ALA A 96 9.24 0.87 -9.96
CA ALA A 96 8.17 0.92 -8.97
C ALA A 96 7.33 -0.35 -9.02
N ALA A 97 7.05 -0.94 -7.87
CA ALA A 97 6.19 -2.12 -7.76
C ALA A 97 4.97 -1.81 -6.88
N VAL A 98 3.77 -2.04 -7.43
CA VAL A 98 2.49 -1.89 -6.72
C VAL A 98 1.69 -3.19 -6.80
N ALA A 99 0.72 -3.34 -5.90
CA ALA A 99 -0.13 -4.54 -5.87
C ALA A 99 -1.54 -4.25 -6.40
N CYS A 100 -2.17 -5.25 -7.02
CA CYS A 100 -3.52 -5.16 -7.55
C CYS A 100 -4.38 -6.35 -7.06
N GLY A 101 -5.51 -6.03 -6.41
CA GLY A 101 -6.38 -7.01 -5.78
C GLY A 101 -7.14 -6.42 -4.60
N LEU A 102 -8.21 -7.09 -4.18
CA LEU A 102 -9.01 -6.68 -3.02
C LEU A 102 -8.16 -6.73 -1.73
N GLY A 103 -7.70 -5.56 -1.27
CA GLY A 103 -6.75 -5.38 -0.18
C GLY A 103 -5.48 -4.59 -0.58
N GLY A 104 -5.25 -4.41 -1.88
CA GLY A 104 -4.12 -3.65 -2.44
C GLY A 104 -2.75 -4.12 -1.93
N GLY A 105 -1.86 -3.16 -1.61
CA GLY A 105 -0.51 -3.44 -1.13
C GLY A 105 -0.42 -4.29 0.14
N SER A 106 -1.46 -4.33 0.97
CA SER A 106 -1.48 -5.15 2.18
C SER A 106 -1.39 -6.66 1.87
N LEU A 107 -1.85 -7.07 0.68
CA LEU A 107 -1.82 -8.46 0.22
C LEU A 107 -0.40 -8.99 0.06
N VAL A 108 0.57 -8.14 -0.28
CA VAL A 108 1.96 -8.56 -0.62
C VAL A 108 3.04 -7.85 0.19
N ASN A 109 2.72 -6.87 1.04
CA ASN A 109 3.73 -6.30 1.93
C ASN A 109 4.19 -7.30 3.02
N ALA A 110 5.26 -6.96 3.74
CA ALA A 110 5.77 -7.79 4.84
C ALA A 110 4.95 -7.68 6.14
N GLY A 111 3.86 -6.91 6.16
CA GLY A 111 3.05 -6.66 7.36
C GLY A 111 3.68 -5.72 8.38
N VAL A 112 4.82 -5.07 8.06
CA VAL A 112 5.54 -4.15 8.96
C VAL A 112 4.73 -2.89 9.23
N MET A 113 4.51 -2.60 10.52
CA MET A 113 3.76 -1.43 10.99
C MET A 113 4.61 -0.64 12.00
N VAL A 114 5.31 0.36 11.50
CA VAL A 114 6.16 1.24 12.31
C VAL A 114 5.44 2.59 12.51
N PRO A 115 5.40 3.12 13.74
CA PRO A 115 4.86 4.45 14.02
C PRO A 115 5.50 5.54 13.16
N THR A 116 4.72 6.56 12.83
CA THR A 116 5.19 7.64 11.95
C THR A 116 6.32 8.43 12.63
N PRO A 117 7.54 8.50 12.06
CA PRO A 117 8.67 9.11 12.74
C PRO A 117 8.46 10.60 13.00
N THR A 118 8.92 11.07 14.17
CA THR A 118 8.90 12.50 14.52
C THR A 118 9.58 13.37 13.47
N ARG A 119 10.65 12.87 12.82
CA ARG A 119 11.34 13.57 11.73
C ARG A 119 10.42 13.84 10.53
N ALA A 120 9.57 12.87 10.16
CA ALA A 120 8.60 13.06 9.08
C ALA A 120 7.51 14.06 9.50
N ARG A 121 6.98 13.94 10.72
CA ARG A 121 5.97 14.88 11.28
C ARG A 121 6.47 16.33 11.43
N ARG A 122 7.78 16.54 11.53
CA ARG A 122 8.43 17.86 11.60
C ARG A 122 8.80 18.42 10.22
N ASN A 123 8.58 17.68 9.13
CA ASN A 123 8.83 18.20 7.80
C ASN A 123 7.94 19.44 7.55
N PRO A 124 8.46 20.54 6.99
CA PRO A 124 7.65 21.73 6.70
C PRO A 124 6.44 21.48 5.79
N LYS A 125 6.51 20.46 4.93
CA LYS A 125 5.41 20.04 4.05
C LYS A 125 4.33 19.25 4.80
N TRP A 126 4.59 18.78 6.02
CA TRP A 126 3.64 18.01 6.81
C TRP A 126 2.48 18.91 7.30
N PRO A 127 1.20 18.56 7.08
CA PRO A 127 0.08 19.38 7.51
C PRO A 127 0.09 19.57 9.04
N LYS A 128 0.03 20.83 9.48
CA LYS A 128 0.09 21.16 10.91
C LYS A 128 -1.15 20.65 11.65
N GLU A 129 -2.29 20.62 10.97
CA GLU A 129 -3.58 20.20 11.48
C GLU A 129 -3.61 18.71 11.84
N TRP A 130 -2.83 17.88 11.14
CA TRP A 130 -2.66 16.47 11.48
C TRP A 130 -2.11 16.29 12.89
N GLY A 131 -1.30 17.24 13.40
CA GLY A 131 -0.76 17.18 14.76
C GLY A 131 -1.82 17.15 15.88
N ARG A 132 -3.08 17.53 15.61
CA ARG A 132 -4.14 17.61 16.62
C ARG A 132 -4.67 16.25 17.07
N ASP A 133 -4.74 15.28 16.16
CA ASP A 133 -5.35 13.97 16.42
C ASP A 133 -4.56 12.79 15.81
N TRP A 134 -3.34 13.04 15.29
CA TRP A 134 -2.50 11.99 14.68
C TRP A 134 -2.35 10.77 15.58
N ASP A 135 -2.02 10.97 16.86
CA ASP A 135 -1.73 9.88 17.79
C ASP A 135 -3.00 9.07 18.13
N ILE A 136 -4.17 9.72 18.12
CA ILE A 136 -5.48 9.06 18.26
C ILE A 136 -5.77 8.21 17.01
N CYS A 137 -5.56 8.78 15.84
CA CYS A 137 -5.75 8.09 14.56
C CYS A 137 -4.79 6.91 14.39
N GLU A 138 -3.53 7.08 14.81
CA GLU A 138 -2.52 6.02 14.75
C GLU A 138 -2.86 4.88 15.70
N SER A 139 -3.38 5.18 16.90
CA SER A 139 -3.88 4.19 17.84
C SER A 139 -5.09 3.42 17.30
N SER A 140 -6.03 4.13 16.66
CA SER A 140 -7.19 3.52 15.99
C SER A 140 -6.76 2.57 14.86
N ALA A 141 -5.83 3.02 14.02
CA ALA A 141 -5.25 2.20 12.96
C ALA A 141 -4.51 0.99 13.50
N ALA A 142 -3.71 1.16 14.55
CA ALA A 142 -2.97 0.07 15.19
C ALA A 142 -3.89 -1.02 15.76
N ALA A 143 -5.02 -0.62 16.36
CA ALA A 143 -6.01 -1.55 16.90
C ALA A 143 -6.70 -2.36 15.78
N MET A 144 -7.17 -1.69 14.72
CA MET A 144 -7.83 -2.36 13.58
C MET A 144 -6.88 -3.29 12.82
N LEU A 145 -5.62 -2.88 12.65
CA LEU A 145 -4.58 -3.69 12.03
C LEU A 145 -4.07 -4.81 12.97
N ARG A 146 -4.48 -4.86 14.23
CA ARG A 146 -4.06 -5.87 15.23
C ARG A 146 -2.54 -6.03 15.24
N ILE A 147 -1.85 -4.92 15.40
CA ILE A 147 -0.40 -4.89 15.37
C ILE A 147 0.17 -5.65 16.58
N GLN A 148 1.01 -6.65 16.34
CA GLN A 148 1.64 -7.49 17.35
C GLN A 148 3.16 -7.54 17.17
N SER A 149 3.89 -7.77 18.25
CA SER A 149 5.32 -8.11 18.16
C SER A 149 5.47 -9.59 17.81
N SER A 150 6.55 -9.94 17.10
CA SER A 150 6.89 -11.36 16.92
C SER A 150 7.15 -12.02 18.28
N PRO A 151 6.61 -13.22 18.55
CA PRO A 151 6.80 -13.91 19.83
C PRO A 151 8.24 -14.46 20.00
N VAL A 152 8.99 -14.56 18.90
CA VAL A 152 10.35 -15.11 18.86
C VAL A 152 11.25 -14.22 18.01
N LYS A 153 12.53 -14.09 18.39
CA LYS A 153 13.57 -13.49 17.55
C LYS A 153 14.11 -14.57 16.60
N PHE A 154 13.81 -14.46 15.30
CA PHE A 154 14.21 -15.43 14.27
C PHE A 154 15.70 -15.31 13.88
N PRO A 155 16.30 -16.33 13.24
CA PRO A 155 17.74 -16.36 12.94
C PRO A 155 18.28 -15.09 12.27
N ILE A 156 17.61 -14.60 11.23
CA ILE A 156 18.05 -13.38 10.51
C ILE A 156 18.05 -12.13 11.40
N ALA A 157 17.07 -12.00 12.31
CA ALA A 157 17.01 -10.89 13.25
C ALA A 157 18.13 -10.95 14.31
N LYS A 158 18.52 -12.16 14.74
CA LYS A 158 19.66 -12.34 15.67
C LYS A 158 20.96 -11.88 15.00
N VAL A 159 21.24 -12.40 13.80
CA VAL A 159 22.44 -12.06 13.01
C VAL A 159 22.51 -10.56 12.72
N MET A 160 21.39 -9.94 12.29
CA MET A 160 21.38 -8.52 12.00
C MET A 160 21.57 -7.65 13.25
N GLY A 161 21.02 -8.04 14.40
CA GLY A 161 21.26 -7.35 15.68
C GLY A 161 22.76 -7.28 16.01
N GLU A 162 23.44 -8.42 16.00
CA GLU A 162 24.88 -8.53 16.30
C GLU A 162 25.76 -7.73 15.33
N ILE A 163 25.42 -7.70 14.05
CA ILE A 163 26.23 -7.06 13.01
C ILE A 163 26.10 -5.54 13.05
N VAL A 164 24.89 -5.04 13.27
CA VAL A 164 24.55 -3.61 13.19
C VAL A 164 25.04 -2.84 14.42
N GLU A 165 24.99 -3.45 15.62
CA GLU A 165 25.39 -2.86 16.91
C GLU A 165 26.85 -2.35 16.94
N GLY A 166 27.68 -2.73 15.96
CA GLY A 166 29.08 -2.28 15.84
C GLY A 166 29.48 -1.52 14.58
N GLU A 167 28.57 -1.07 13.69
CA GLU A 167 28.94 -0.31 12.46
C GLU A 167 28.31 1.07 12.33
N PHE A 168 27.12 1.25 12.88
CA PHE A 168 26.37 2.49 12.78
C PHE A 168 26.44 3.13 14.15
N GLU A 169 27.20 4.22 14.29
CA GLU A 169 27.17 5.07 15.49
C GLU A 169 25.69 5.32 15.83
N GLU A 170 25.24 4.80 16.98
CA GLU A 170 23.87 4.88 17.47
C GLU A 170 22.80 4.40 16.47
N SER A 171 22.79 3.10 16.14
CA SER A 171 21.59 2.47 15.56
C SER A 171 20.61 2.02 16.64
N ILE A 172 19.34 2.37 16.49
CA ILE A 172 18.28 1.88 17.37
C ILE A 172 17.64 0.65 16.70
N GLU A 173 17.84 -0.54 17.29
CA GLU A 173 17.03 -1.72 16.95
C GLU A 173 15.63 -1.51 17.53
N SER A 174 14.62 -1.54 16.66
CA SER A 174 13.22 -1.55 17.10
C SER A 174 12.65 -2.94 16.90
N SER A 175 11.98 -3.48 17.93
CA SER A 175 11.18 -4.69 17.78
C SER A 175 10.10 -4.42 16.73
N VAL A 176 10.19 -5.10 15.59
CA VAL A 176 9.28 -4.84 14.48
C VAL A 176 7.90 -5.34 14.85
N LYS A 177 6.98 -4.39 14.86
CA LYS A 177 5.56 -4.60 15.00
C LYS A 177 4.96 -5.00 13.65
N LEU A 178 4.13 -6.05 13.66
CA LEU A 178 3.62 -6.72 12.47
C LEU A 178 2.09 -6.87 12.53
N SER A 179 1.43 -6.71 11.39
CA SER A 179 0.02 -7.03 11.18
C SER A 179 -0.12 -8.50 10.75
N MET A 180 0.15 -9.41 11.69
CA MET A 180 0.06 -10.86 11.50
C MET A 180 -0.52 -11.52 12.74
N LYS A 181 -1.20 -12.65 12.55
CA LYS A 181 -1.71 -13.46 13.67
C LYS A 181 -0.60 -14.38 14.18
N PHE A 182 -0.10 -14.15 15.39
CA PHE A 182 0.85 -15.06 16.04
C PHE A 182 0.19 -16.03 17.03
N ASP A 183 -1.05 -15.76 17.45
CA ASP A 183 -1.74 -16.49 18.52
C ASP A 183 -2.34 -17.85 18.12
N ALA A 184 -2.28 -18.78 19.07
CA ALA A 184 -2.88 -20.11 19.08
C ALA A 184 -4.09 -20.19 20.05
N GLU A 185 -4.96 -19.17 20.06
CA GLU A 185 -6.22 -19.25 20.81
C GLU A 185 -7.31 -19.96 19.98
N GLU A 186 -8.11 -20.79 20.65
CA GLU A 186 -9.21 -21.54 20.04
C GLU A 186 -10.16 -20.60 19.27
N PRO A 187 -10.60 -21.01 18.07
CA PRO A 187 -11.63 -20.26 17.38
C PRO A 187 -12.87 -20.15 18.28
N PRO A 188 -13.63 -19.03 18.26
CA PRO A 188 -14.89 -18.93 18.97
C PRO A 188 -15.79 -20.12 18.61
N SER A 189 -16.57 -20.62 19.57
CA SER A 189 -17.38 -21.85 19.46
C SER A 189 -18.41 -21.85 18.31
N ASN A 190 -18.67 -20.69 17.70
CA ASN A 190 -19.37 -20.54 16.43
C ASN A 190 -18.71 -19.44 15.58
N PRO A 191 -17.66 -19.75 14.78
CA PRO A 191 -17.13 -18.78 13.85
C PRO A 191 -18.10 -18.67 12.65
N PRO A 192 -18.38 -17.47 12.14
CA PRO A 192 -19.03 -17.35 10.83
C PRO A 192 -18.20 -18.15 9.82
N LYS A 193 -18.85 -18.94 8.95
CA LYS A 193 -18.25 -19.88 7.97
C LYS A 193 -17.25 -19.25 6.99
N LEU A 194 -16.94 -17.95 7.09
CA LEU A 194 -16.03 -17.25 6.21
C LEU A 194 -14.61 -17.20 6.82
N GLU A 195 -13.77 -18.13 6.34
CA GLU A 195 -12.30 -18.11 6.35
C GLU A 195 -11.62 -18.11 7.74
N GLN A 196 -11.39 -19.32 8.28
CA GLN A 196 -10.51 -19.56 9.43
C GLN A 196 -9.13 -18.91 9.19
N THR A 197 -8.81 -17.86 9.95
CA THR A 197 -7.46 -17.29 10.00
C THR A 197 -6.56 -18.20 10.83
N SER A 198 -5.50 -18.76 10.25
CA SER A 198 -4.53 -19.57 11.01
C SER A 198 -3.40 -18.70 11.56
N SER A 199 -2.70 -19.20 12.57
CA SER A 199 -1.47 -18.58 13.08
C SER A 199 -0.37 -18.55 12.01
N CYS A 200 0.56 -17.60 12.14
CA CYS A 200 1.70 -17.45 11.26
C CYS A 200 2.63 -18.65 11.44
N PHE A 201 3.02 -19.28 10.33
CA PHE A 201 3.97 -20.40 10.35
C PHE A 201 5.44 -19.99 10.22
N ALA A 202 5.76 -18.68 10.25
CA ALA A 202 7.13 -18.18 10.08
C ALA A 202 7.81 -18.66 8.78
N CYS A 203 7.03 -18.78 7.70
CA CYS A 203 7.47 -19.41 6.44
C CYS A 203 8.29 -18.50 5.50
N GLY A 204 8.41 -17.20 5.76
CA GLY A 204 9.18 -16.27 4.92
C GLY A 204 8.54 -15.82 3.59
N ASN A 205 7.34 -16.29 3.24
CA ASN A 205 6.72 -16.03 1.93
C ASN A 205 5.85 -14.77 1.84
N CYS A 206 5.84 -13.91 2.86
CA CYS A 206 4.89 -12.80 3.00
C CYS A 206 4.92 -11.81 1.81
N LEU A 207 6.09 -11.60 1.22
CA LEU A 207 6.29 -10.71 0.07
C LEU A 207 5.65 -11.23 -1.24
N ALA A 208 5.34 -12.54 -1.33
CA ALA A 208 4.57 -13.14 -2.43
C ALA A 208 3.05 -13.14 -2.15
N GLY A 209 2.64 -12.66 -0.97
CA GLY A 209 1.32 -12.93 -0.41
C GLY A 209 1.30 -14.18 0.48
N CYS A 210 0.46 -14.18 1.51
CA CYS A 210 0.49 -15.21 2.55
C CYS A 210 -0.34 -16.45 2.15
N PRO A 211 0.30 -17.60 1.83
CA PRO A 211 -0.44 -18.78 1.36
C PRO A 211 -1.15 -19.56 2.48
N TYR A 212 -1.02 -19.08 3.72
CA TYR A 212 -1.57 -19.71 4.92
C TYR A 212 -2.54 -18.80 5.67
N ASN A 213 -3.05 -17.75 5.04
CA ASN A 213 -4.08 -16.88 5.62
C ASN A 213 -3.71 -16.15 6.95
N ALA A 214 -2.46 -16.18 7.41
CA ALA A 214 -2.04 -15.63 8.70
C ALA A 214 -1.76 -14.13 8.73
N LYS A 215 -1.48 -13.52 7.56
CA LYS A 215 -1.29 -12.07 7.45
C LYS A 215 -2.64 -11.36 7.58
N ASN A 216 -2.73 -10.39 8.49
CA ASN A 216 -3.91 -9.56 8.71
C ASN A 216 -3.90 -8.39 7.71
N SER A 217 -4.09 -8.71 6.43
CA SER A 217 -4.23 -7.76 5.32
C SER A 217 -5.60 -7.07 5.37
N THR A 218 -5.78 -5.99 4.60
CA THR A 218 -6.96 -5.12 4.74
C THR A 218 -8.28 -5.77 4.34
N ASP A 219 -8.23 -6.83 3.53
CA ASP A 219 -9.33 -7.75 3.22
C ASP A 219 -9.87 -8.50 4.46
N LYS A 220 -9.06 -8.62 5.52
CA LYS A 220 -9.38 -9.37 6.75
C LYS A 220 -9.57 -8.50 7.98
N ASN A 221 -9.44 -7.18 7.85
CA ASN A 221 -9.72 -6.23 8.94
C ASN A 221 -10.76 -5.17 8.51
N TYR A 222 -10.34 -4.02 8.00
CA TYR A 222 -11.21 -2.93 7.60
C TYR A 222 -12.26 -3.34 6.57
N LEU A 223 -11.89 -4.09 5.53
CA LEU A 223 -12.86 -4.46 4.48
C LEU A 223 -13.91 -5.44 4.98
N ILE A 224 -13.55 -6.40 5.83
CA ILE A 224 -14.56 -7.31 6.41
C ILE A 224 -15.53 -6.54 7.31
N SER A 225 -15.04 -5.59 8.12
CA SER A 225 -15.89 -4.70 8.92
C SER A 225 -16.78 -3.79 8.05
N ALA A 226 -16.25 -3.29 6.93
CA ALA A 226 -17.03 -2.49 5.98
C ALA A 226 -18.17 -3.31 5.36
N ILE A 227 -17.90 -4.55 4.92
CA ILE A 227 -18.92 -5.46 4.35
C ILE A 227 -19.99 -5.77 5.38
N GLN A 228 -19.60 -6.07 6.62
CA GLN A 228 -20.53 -6.33 7.73
C GLN A 228 -21.42 -5.12 8.02
N ALA A 229 -20.92 -3.91 7.82
CA ALA A 229 -21.67 -2.67 7.94
C ALA A 229 -22.45 -2.28 6.67
N GLY A 230 -22.53 -3.15 5.65
CA GLY A 230 -23.35 -2.93 4.45
C GLY A 230 -22.62 -2.32 3.24
N CYS A 231 -21.29 -2.19 3.27
CA CYS A 231 -20.52 -1.74 2.11
C CYS A 231 -20.62 -2.74 0.96
N THR A 232 -20.96 -2.26 -0.23
CA THR A 232 -20.93 -3.07 -1.46
C THR A 232 -19.53 -3.04 -2.06
N ILE A 233 -18.98 -4.20 -2.46
CA ILE A 233 -17.66 -4.28 -3.11
C ILE A 233 -17.81 -4.80 -4.54
N ARG A 234 -17.25 -4.06 -5.51
CA ARG A 234 -17.14 -4.45 -6.92
C ARG A 234 -15.67 -4.67 -7.27
N THR A 235 -15.24 -5.92 -7.34
CA THR A 235 -13.91 -6.29 -7.86
C THR A 235 -13.89 -6.33 -9.39
N LYS A 236 -12.70 -6.36 -9.99
CA LYS A 236 -12.53 -6.30 -11.46
C LYS A 236 -13.21 -5.07 -12.08
N CYS A 237 -13.26 -3.98 -11.33
CA CYS A 237 -13.95 -2.75 -11.68
C CYS A 237 -12.96 -1.58 -11.58
N GLN A 238 -12.40 -1.17 -12.71
CA GLN A 238 -11.46 -0.05 -12.76
C GLN A 238 -12.22 1.27 -12.93
N ALA A 239 -12.05 2.22 -12.02
CA ALA A 239 -12.42 3.61 -12.30
C ALA A 239 -11.38 4.24 -13.24
N ARG A 240 -11.84 4.88 -14.30
CA ARG A 240 -11.00 5.52 -15.33
C ARG A 240 -10.80 7.00 -15.05
N TYR A 241 -11.87 7.70 -14.71
CA TYR A 241 -11.89 9.12 -14.39
C TYR A 241 -13.19 9.49 -13.65
N VAL A 242 -13.24 10.70 -13.10
CA VAL A 242 -14.40 11.24 -12.39
C VAL A 242 -14.74 12.62 -12.93
N ILE A 243 -16.02 12.91 -13.08
CA ILE A 243 -16.48 14.24 -13.49
C ILE A 243 -17.64 14.70 -12.61
N LYS A 244 -17.78 16.01 -12.46
CA LYS A 244 -18.99 16.59 -11.87
C LYS A 244 -20.16 16.25 -12.78
N ASN A 245 -21.27 15.82 -12.18
CA ASN A 245 -22.49 15.52 -12.93
C ASN A 245 -23.05 16.84 -13.49
N PRO A 246 -23.15 17.04 -14.81
CA PRO A 246 -23.63 18.29 -15.41
C PRO A 246 -25.08 18.61 -15.05
N HIS A 247 -25.86 17.60 -14.63
CA HIS A 247 -27.25 17.76 -14.18
C HIS A 247 -27.40 17.66 -12.66
N GLY A 248 -26.28 17.67 -11.91
CA GLY A 248 -26.28 17.65 -10.45
C GLY A 248 -26.59 19.02 -9.88
N THR A 249 -27.82 19.49 -10.01
CA THR A 249 -28.32 20.68 -9.30
C THR A 249 -29.39 20.27 -8.29
N CYS A 250 -29.37 20.90 -7.12
CA CYS A 250 -30.56 20.95 -6.27
C CYS A 250 -31.61 21.73 -7.06
N GLN A 251 -32.60 21.07 -7.65
CA GLN A 251 -33.82 21.80 -8.00
C GLN A 251 -34.55 22.13 -6.67
N PRO A 252 -35.04 23.36 -6.48
CA PRO A 252 -35.84 23.74 -5.32
C PRO A 252 -37.14 22.94 -5.18
N ASP A 253 -37.50 22.18 -6.22
CA ASP A 253 -38.86 21.72 -6.49
C ASP A 253 -39.07 20.23 -6.13
N GLY A 254 -38.10 19.58 -5.47
CA GLY A 254 -38.29 18.26 -4.86
C GLY A 254 -38.32 17.04 -5.81
N ILE A 255 -38.11 17.21 -7.11
CA ILE A 255 -38.16 16.09 -8.08
C ILE A 255 -36.75 15.57 -8.38
N SER A 256 -36.42 14.40 -7.82
CA SER A 256 -35.23 13.56 -8.07
C SER A 256 -33.89 14.31 -8.11
N ARG A 257 -33.28 14.53 -6.94
CA ARG A 257 -31.90 15.03 -6.81
C ARG A 257 -30.92 14.09 -7.52
N LYS A 258 -30.34 14.55 -8.64
CA LYS A 258 -29.24 13.83 -9.31
C LYS A 258 -27.97 13.97 -8.49
N ARG A 259 -27.29 12.85 -8.25
CA ARG A 259 -26.04 12.77 -7.48
C ARG A 259 -24.92 13.64 -8.08
N ARG A 260 -24.06 14.21 -7.23
CA ARG A 260 -23.05 15.25 -7.62
C ARG A 260 -21.97 14.77 -8.60
N TRP A 261 -21.57 13.50 -8.53
CA TRP A 261 -20.42 12.97 -9.25
C TRP A 261 -20.80 11.78 -10.14
N ARG A 262 -20.06 11.61 -11.22
CA ARG A 262 -20.04 10.40 -12.06
C ARG A 262 -18.65 9.79 -12.01
N VAL A 263 -18.57 8.51 -11.66
CA VAL A 263 -17.35 7.71 -11.65
C VAL A 263 -17.41 6.76 -12.83
N TYR A 264 -16.61 7.04 -13.85
CA TYR A 264 -16.62 6.28 -15.10
C TYR A 264 -15.77 5.01 -14.95
N ILE A 265 -16.36 3.87 -15.27
CA ILE A 265 -15.68 2.56 -15.25
C ILE A 265 -15.19 2.14 -16.64
N ASN A 266 -15.71 2.80 -17.68
CA ASN A 266 -15.19 2.84 -19.05
C ASN A 266 -15.64 4.19 -19.67
N GLU A 267 -15.59 4.35 -20.99
CA GLU A 267 -15.94 5.63 -21.63
C GLU A 267 -17.47 5.94 -21.60
N ILE A 268 -18.32 4.94 -21.36
CA ILE A 268 -19.79 5.06 -21.45
C ILE A 268 -20.45 4.80 -20.09
N ASP A 269 -20.04 3.74 -19.40
CA ASP A 269 -20.63 3.31 -18.14
C ASP A 269 -20.04 4.08 -16.96
N PHE A 270 -20.93 4.56 -16.09
CA PHE A 270 -20.57 5.27 -14.88
C PHE A 270 -21.52 4.94 -13.73
N ILE A 271 -21.02 5.10 -12.51
CA ILE A 271 -21.82 5.03 -11.28
C ILE A 271 -21.92 6.46 -10.73
N THR A 272 -23.06 6.82 -10.14
CA THR A 272 -23.25 8.15 -9.57
C THR A 272 -23.22 8.14 -8.05
N SER A 273 -22.68 9.20 -7.45
CA SER A 273 -22.68 9.39 -6.00
C SER A 273 -22.55 10.86 -5.62
N ASP A 274 -22.86 11.19 -4.36
CA ASP A 274 -22.60 12.54 -3.85
C ASP A 274 -21.16 12.71 -3.40
N TRP A 275 -20.48 11.62 -3.05
CA TRP A 275 -19.12 11.62 -2.54
C TRP A 275 -18.27 10.60 -3.30
N VAL A 276 -17.05 10.98 -3.66
CA VAL A 276 -16.05 10.14 -4.32
C VAL A 276 -14.74 10.24 -3.57
N ILE A 277 -14.24 9.10 -3.13
CA ILE A 277 -12.99 8.98 -2.37
C ILE A 277 -12.01 8.22 -3.25
N LEU A 278 -10.97 8.90 -3.71
CA LEU A 278 -9.90 8.30 -4.48
C LEU A 278 -8.86 7.68 -3.55
N SER A 279 -8.61 6.39 -3.74
CA SER A 279 -7.67 5.59 -2.96
C SER A 279 -7.03 4.48 -3.80
N ALA A 280 -6.79 4.77 -5.09
CA ALA A 280 -6.26 3.83 -6.08
C ALA A 280 -4.73 3.64 -5.99
N GLY A 281 -4.11 4.12 -4.91
CA GLY A 281 -2.67 4.19 -4.73
C GLY A 281 -2.08 5.38 -5.47
N VAL A 282 -0.82 5.71 -5.19
CA VAL A 282 -0.14 6.91 -5.73
C VAL A 282 -0.31 7.07 -7.23
N LEU A 283 0.08 6.03 -7.97
CA LEU A 283 0.02 6.03 -9.42
C LEU A 283 -1.42 6.07 -9.95
N GLY A 284 -2.32 5.27 -9.38
CA GLY A 284 -3.71 5.16 -9.85
C GLY A 284 -4.56 6.39 -9.55
N THR A 285 -4.45 6.96 -8.35
CA THR A 285 -5.19 8.16 -7.95
C THR A 285 -4.77 9.36 -8.78
N THR A 286 -3.46 9.54 -8.99
CA THR A 286 -2.94 10.60 -9.86
C THR A 286 -3.37 10.40 -11.32
N GLU A 287 -3.37 9.17 -11.84
CA GLU A 287 -3.86 8.85 -13.19
C GLU A 287 -5.33 9.24 -13.39
N ILE A 288 -6.20 8.85 -12.45
CA ILE A 288 -7.64 9.18 -12.47
C ILE A 288 -7.83 10.70 -12.50
N LEU A 289 -7.09 11.43 -11.67
CA LEU A 289 -7.18 12.90 -11.61
C LEU A 289 -6.68 13.57 -12.89
N PHE A 290 -5.57 13.13 -13.49
CA PHE A 290 -5.12 13.66 -14.78
C PHE A 290 -6.16 13.43 -15.88
N ARG A 291 -6.73 12.22 -15.97
CA ARG A 291 -7.79 11.93 -16.95
C ARG A 291 -9.06 12.73 -16.72
N SER A 292 -9.36 13.04 -15.46
CA SER A 292 -10.47 13.91 -15.06
C SER A 292 -10.20 15.36 -15.46
N GLN A 293 -8.94 15.83 -15.32
CA GLN A 293 -8.50 17.16 -15.74
C GLN A 293 -8.63 17.36 -17.25
N MET A 294 -8.22 16.37 -18.04
CA MET A 294 -8.41 16.36 -19.50
C MET A 294 -9.88 16.45 -19.93
N ARG A 295 -10.80 16.08 -19.03
CA ARG A 295 -12.26 16.14 -19.23
C ARG A 295 -12.90 17.36 -18.54
N GLY A 296 -12.10 18.36 -18.18
CA GLY A 296 -12.58 19.66 -17.69
C GLY A 296 -12.68 19.81 -16.17
N LEU A 297 -12.25 18.82 -15.38
CA LEU A 297 -12.11 19.01 -13.94
C LEU A 297 -10.94 19.95 -13.64
N ARG A 298 -11.21 21.13 -13.08
CA ARG A 298 -10.15 22.07 -12.70
C ARG A 298 -9.38 21.53 -11.49
N LEU A 299 -8.10 21.24 -11.66
CA LEU A 299 -7.23 20.78 -10.58
C LEU A 299 -6.01 21.69 -10.46
N PRO A 300 -5.37 21.76 -9.28
CA PRO A 300 -4.12 22.48 -9.10
C PRO A 300 -3.01 22.01 -10.06
N ASP A 301 -2.16 22.95 -10.50
CA ASP A 301 -0.97 22.64 -11.33
C ASP A 301 0.06 21.77 -10.60
N SER A 302 -0.03 21.69 -9.28
CA SER A 302 0.77 20.83 -8.42
C SER A 302 0.44 19.34 -8.57
N LEU A 303 -0.62 18.96 -9.30
CA LEU A 303 -0.97 17.55 -9.54
C LEU A 303 0.21 16.75 -10.12
N GLY A 304 0.51 15.62 -9.47
CA GLY A 304 1.63 14.73 -9.78
C GLY A 304 2.97 15.21 -9.23
N SER A 305 3.08 16.43 -8.71
CA SER A 305 4.30 16.96 -8.11
C SER A 305 4.48 16.46 -6.68
N GLY A 306 5.73 16.52 -6.19
CA GLY A 306 6.04 16.12 -4.82
C GLY A 306 6.04 14.61 -4.60
N PHE A 307 6.27 13.84 -5.67
CA PHE A 307 6.32 12.39 -5.64
C PHE A 307 7.59 11.89 -4.96
N SER A 308 7.45 10.88 -4.11
CA SER A 308 8.53 10.27 -3.34
C SER A 308 8.54 8.75 -3.54
N CYS A 309 9.74 8.19 -3.59
CA CYS A 309 9.99 6.75 -3.57
C CYS A 309 10.45 6.30 -2.17
N ASN A 310 10.23 7.15 -1.16
CA ASN A 310 10.58 6.94 0.24
C ASN A 310 12.06 6.58 0.46
N GLY A 311 12.93 7.06 -0.44
CA GLY A 311 14.35 6.72 -0.47
C GLY A 311 14.63 5.21 -0.54
N ASN A 312 13.77 4.43 -1.21
CA ASN A 312 13.95 2.97 -1.30
C ASN A 312 15.17 2.59 -2.15
N THR A 313 16.05 1.76 -1.57
CA THR A 313 17.17 1.11 -2.27
C THR A 313 17.25 -0.35 -1.86
N LEU A 314 17.46 -1.24 -2.84
CA LEU A 314 17.53 -2.68 -2.64
C LEU A 314 18.94 -3.20 -2.92
N ALA A 315 19.39 -4.13 -2.07
CA ALA A 315 20.57 -4.93 -2.25
C ALA A 315 20.29 -6.40 -1.95
N TYR A 316 21.08 -7.29 -2.53
CA TYR A 316 21.01 -8.72 -2.35
C TYR A 316 22.40 -9.25 -2.01
N VAL A 317 22.53 -9.93 -0.87
CA VAL A 317 23.78 -10.59 -0.46
C VAL A 317 23.63 -12.08 -0.71
N ALA A 318 24.45 -12.63 -1.61
CA ALA A 318 24.44 -14.05 -1.94
C ALA A 318 25.52 -14.80 -1.16
N GLY A 319 25.17 -15.97 -0.62
CA GLY A 319 26.15 -16.87 0.00
C GLY A 319 26.79 -16.30 1.27
N SER A 320 26.00 -15.67 2.13
CA SER A 320 26.46 -15.24 3.46
C SER A 320 27.03 -16.43 4.24
N VAL A 321 28.13 -16.21 4.95
CA VAL A 321 28.68 -17.24 5.85
C VAL A 321 27.86 -17.35 7.13
N ALA A 322 27.09 -16.30 7.47
CA ALA A 322 26.22 -16.27 8.63
C ALA A 322 24.96 -17.14 8.42
N PRO A 323 24.45 -17.80 9.49
CA PRO A 323 23.30 -18.70 9.41
C PRO A 323 21.97 -17.91 9.39
N VAL A 324 21.70 -17.24 8.27
CA VAL A 324 20.59 -16.26 8.17
C VAL A 324 19.23 -16.86 7.83
N ASN A 325 19.18 -18.09 7.30
CA ASN A 325 17.93 -18.75 6.88
C ASN A 325 17.02 -17.86 6.00
N GLY A 326 17.61 -17.08 5.10
CA GLY A 326 16.93 -16.02 4.34
C GLY A 326 16.09 -16.48 3.14
N TYR A 327 15.60 -17.73 3.15
CA TYR A 327 14.78 -18.28 2.06
C TYR A 327 13.47 -18.90 2.55
N GLY A 328 12.37 -18.63 1.84
CA GLY A 328 11.04 -19.10 2.20
C GLY A 328 10.84 -20.61 2.15
N LEU A 329 9.99 -21.13 3.04
CA LEU A 329 9.73 -22.57 3.21
C LEU A 329 8.47 -23.04 2.47
N ASN A 330 8.48 -24.29 2.02
CA ASN A 330 7.29 -25.00 1.57
C ASN A 330 6.62 -25.78 2.71
N ARG A 331 5.46 -26.39 2.44
CA ARG A 331 4.68 -27.14 3.44
C ARG A 331 5.44 -28.31 4.07
N LYS A 332 6.26 -29.04 3.30
CA LYS A 332 7.06 -30.17 3.80
C LYS A 332 8.15 -29.70 4.77
N GLN A 333 8.84 -28.61 4.44
CA GLN A 333 9.88 -28.05 5.29
C GLN A 333 9.31 -27.47 6.59
N LEU A 334 8.07 -26.96 6.57
CA LEU A 334 7.41 -26.48 7.78
C LEU A 334 7.19 -27.58 8.83
N SER A 335 6.94 -28.83 8.43
CA SER A 335 6.83 -29.95 9.38
C SER A 335 8.18 -30.43 9.92
N GLU A 336 9.27 -30.16 9.21
CA GLU A 336 10.61 -30.64 9.57
C GLU A 336 11.39 -29.64 10.44
N ILE A 337 11.11 -28.34 10.28
CA ILE A 337 11.86 -27.27 10.95
C ILE A 337 11.03 -26.71 12.14
N PRO A 338 11.56 -26.75 13.38
CA PRO A 338 10.93 -26.15 14.55
C PRO A 338 10.62 -24.66 14.34
N TYR A 339 9.51 -24.18 14.89
CA TYR A 339 9.00 -22.82 14.63
C TYR A 339 10.07 -21.73 14.83
N GLN A 340 10.82 -21.78 15.92
CA GLN A 340 11.87 -20.82 16.29
C GLN A 340 13.09 -20.80 15.35
N ASP A 341 13.32 -21.88 14.62
CA ASP A 341 14.46 -22.04 13.70
C ASP A 341 14.09 -21.74 12.24
N ARG A 342 12.80 -21.53 11.97
CA ARG A 342 12.30 -21.13 10.65
C ARG A 342 12.80 -19.72 10.28
N PRO A 343 12.76 -19.37 8.99
CA PRO A 343 13.14 -18.04 8.52
C PRO A 343 12.47 -16.88 9.28
N GLY A 344 11.18 -17.00 9.61
CA GLY A 344 10.39 -15.94 10.21
C GLY A 344 9.37 -15.31 9.24
N PRO A 345 8.61 -14.29 9.69
CA PRO A 345 7.98 -13.32 8.80
C PRO A 345 9.01 -12.69 7.85
N SER A 346 8.62 -12.27 6.64
CA SER A 346 9.58 -11.78 5.65
C SER A 346 10.47 -10.64 6.14
N ILE A 347 10.01 -9.81 7.08
CA ILE A 347 10.83 -8.83 7.79
C ILE A 347 10.55 -8.98 9.28
N SER A 348 11.60 -9.15 10.08
CA SER A 348 11.49 -9.38 11.53
C SER A 348 12.37 -8.45 12.38
N SER A 349 13.24 -7.66 11.76
CA SER A 349 14.04 -6.63 12.44
C SER A 349 14.16 -5.36 11.57
N SER A 350 14.34 -4.22 12.23
CA SER A 350 14.46 -2.91 11.59
C SER A 350 15.43 -2.05 12.38
N HIS A 351 16.42 -1.51 11.67
CA HIS A 351 17.51 -0.75 12.26
C HIS A 351 17.55 0.64 11.65
N THR A 352 17.30 1.67 12.46
CA THR A 352 17.39 3.07 12.01
C THR A 352 18.76 3.62 12.37
N SER A 353 19.49 4.07 11.36
CA SER A 353 20.80 4.69 11.51
C SER A 353 20.65 6.18 11.85
N SER A 354 21.51 6.68 12.74
CA SER A 354 21.75 8.11 12.98
C SER A 354 22.04 8.90 11.69
N LEU A 355 22.53 8.24 10.64
CA LEU A 355 22.78 8.82 9.31
C LEU A 355 21.49 9.15 8.53
N GLY A 356 20.31 8.86 9.08
CA GLY A 356 19.02 9.28 8.55
C GLY A 356 18.33 8.28 7.62
N PHE A 357 18.66 6.99 7.69
CA PHE A 357 17.98 5.95 6.91
C PHE A 357 17.75 4.70 7.76
N THR A 358 16.75 3.90 7.39
CA THR A 358 16.40 2.64 8.02
C THR A 358 16.78 1.49 7.11
N ILE A 359 17.46 0.47 7.67
CA ILE A 359 17.79 -0.78 6.98
C ILE A 359 16.95 -1.91 7.58
N GLN A 360 16.39 -2.72 6.70
CA GLN A 360 15.69 -3.96 7.03
C GLN A 360 16.28 -5.11 6.23
N SER A 361 16.41 -6.26 6.88
CA SER A 361 16.66 -7.52 6.19
C SER A 361 15.33 -8.15 5.80
N ALA A 362 15.30 -8.81 4.65
CA ALA A 362 14.13 -9.50 4.16
C ALA A 362 14.44 -10.92 3.68
N ILE A 363 13.50 -11.81 3.93
CA ILE A 363 13.52 -13.20 3.46
C ILE A 363 13.04 -13.23 2.01
N LEU A 364 13.81 -13.89 1.16
CA LEU A 364 13.43 -14.13 -0.23
C LEU A 364 12.31 -15.19 -0.29
N PRO A 365 11.10 -14.85 -0.77
CA PRO A 365 10.04 -15.84 -0.87
C PRO A 365 10.42 -16.94 -1.85
N ARG A 366 9.96 -18.17 -1.56
CA ARG A 366 10.24 -19.34 -2.41
C ARG A 366 9.81 -19.14 -3.86
N ALA A 367 8.69 -18.45 -4.05
CA ALA A 367 8.10 -18.24 -5.36
C ALA A 367 8.92 -17.32 -6.27
N TYR A 368 9.83 -16.50 -5.72
CA TYR A 368 10.58 -15.55 -6.54
C TYR A 368 11.65 -16.32 -7.31
N PRO A 369 11.60 -16.35 -8.66
CA PRO A 369 12.65 -17.00 -9.42
C PRO A 369 13.95 -16.24 -9.25
N TYR A 370 15.03 -16.99 -9.06
CA TYR A 370 16.37 -16.42 -8.90
C TYR A 370 16.77 -15.51 -10.09
N MET A 371 16.37 -15.88 -11.31
CA MET A 371 16.64 -15.09 -12.53
C MET A 371 15.98 -13.70 -12.54
N LEU A 372 14.87 -13.49 -11.80
CA LEU A 372 14.23 -12.17 -11.70
C LEU A 372 15.11 -11.18 -10.94
N PHE A 373 15.91 -11.66 -9.97
CA PHE A 373 16.88 -10.83 -9.26
C PHE A 373 18.13 -10.55 -10.11
N GLU A 374 18.57 -11.48 -10.95
CA GLU A 374 19.65 -11.22 -11.92
C GLU A 374 19.28 -10.13 -12.93
N GLY A 375 17.99 -9.99 -13.26
CA GLY A 375 17.51 -8.96 -14.18
C GLY A 375 17.50 -7.55 -13.59
N ILE A 376 17.29 -7.41 -12.28
CA ILE A 376 17.16 -6.12 -11.58
C ILE A 376 18.38 -5.74 -10.73
N THR A 377 19.34 -6.66 -10.54
CA THR A 377 20.57 -6.41 -9.79
C THR A 377 21.79 -6.54 -10.69
N THR A 378 22.79 -5.70 -10.48
CA THR A 378 24.07 -5.71 -11.19
C THR A 378 25.21 -5.86 -10.20
N TYR A 379 26.25 -6.60 -10.62
CA TYR A 379 27.54 -6.57 -9.97
C TYR A 379 28.23 -5.24 -10.31
N THR A 380 28.43 -4.41 -9.27
CA THR A 380 29.24 -3.16 -9.15
C THR A 380 29.32 -2.15 -10.32
N TRP A 381 29.33 -0.85 -9.98
CA TRP A 381 30.11 0.20 -10.69
C TRP A 381 30.44 1.37 -9.72
N PRO A 382 31.60 2.09 -9.81
CA PRO A 382 32.56 2.19 -10.91
C PRO A 382 33.97 1.60 -10.65
N THR A 383 34.36 0.63 -11.48
CA THR A 383 35.66 0.56 -12.17
C THR A 383 35.62 -0.62 -13.16
N GLY A 384 36.05 -0.35 -14.39
CA GLY A 384 36.13 -1.24 -15.56
C GLY A 384 36.31 -2.73 -15.28
N HIS A 385 35.31 -3.59 -15.56
CA HIS A 385 35.48 -4.98 -16.08
C HIS A 385 34.10 -5.66 -16.28
N ARG A 386 33.51 -5.56 -17.48
CA ARG A 386 32.10 -5.94 -17.75
C ARG A 386 31.86 -7.34 -18.34
N PHE A 387 32.87 -8.11 -18.74
CA PHE A 387 32.63 -9.29 -19.60
C PHE A 387 33.15 -10.65 -19.08
N PHE A 388 34.27 -10.69 -18.35
CA PHE A 388 34.87 -11.97 -17.93
C PHE A 388 34.26 -12.59 -16.65
N GLN A 389 33.61 -11.81 -15.78
CA GLN A 389 33.06 -12.31 -14.51
C GLN A 389 31.71 -13.04 -14.65
N GLY A 390 30.88 -12.71 -15.64
CA GLY A 390 29.57 -13.37 -15.83
C GLY A 390 29.65 -14.87 -16.13
N ILE A 391 30.76 -15.34 -16.73
CA ILE A 391 31.04 -16.75 -16.99
C ILE A 391 31.54 -17.45 -15.71
N VAL A 392 32.45 -16.79 -14.97
CA VAL A 392 32.98 -17.29 -13.68
C VAL A 392 31.87 -17.39 -12.63
N ASP A 393 30.91 -16.48 -12.62
CA ASP A 393 29.77 -16.48 -11.70
C ASP A 393 28.76 -17.57 -12.06
N ARG A 394 28.54 -17.85 -13.35
CA ARG A 394 27.70 -18.98 -13.79
C ARG A 394 28.30 -20.32 -13.33
N LEU A 395 29.64 -20.44 -13.37
CA LEU A 395 30.41 -21.57 -12.86
C LEU A 395 30.40 -21.68 -11.33
N LYS A 396 30.64 -20.58 -10.58
CA LYS A 396 30.60 -20.56 -9.10
C LYS A 396 29.20 -20.82 -8.53
N ARG A 397 28.13 -20.51 -9.28
CA ARG A 397 26.74 -20.82 -8.92
C ARG A 397 26.36 -22.27 -9.17
N PHE A 398 26.95 -22.89 -10.19
CA PHE A 398 26.88 -24.35 -10.39
C PHE A 398 27.60 -25.12 -9.26
N LEU A 399 28.54 -24.47 -8.58
CA LEU A 399 29.37 -25.00 -7.47
C LEU A 399 28.73 -24.94 -6.06
N GLY A 400 27.42 -24.68 -5.92
CA GLY A 400 26.70 -25.05 -4.69
C GLY A 400 26.48 -23.99 -3.60
N LEU A 401 26.24 -22.72 -3.97
CA LEU A 401 25.79 -21.69 -3.01
C LEU A 401 24.40 -22.06 -2.42
N ARG A 402 24.30 -22.16 -1.09
CA ARG A 402 23.03 -22.48 -0.41
C ARG A 402 22.10 -21.26 -0.41
N LEU A 403 20.93 -21.37 -1.05
CA LEU A 403 19.94 -20.28 -1.12
C LEU A 403 19.46 -19.78 0.25
N SER A 404 19.48 -20.64 1.27
CA SER A 404 19.16 -20.27 2.67
C SER A 404 20.16 -19.27 3.27
N GLN A 405 21.31 -19.07 2.64
CA GLN A 405 22.34 -18.13 3.07
C GLN A 405 22.27 -16.80 2.31
N SER A 406 21.24 -16.57 1.51
CA SER A 406 21.04 -15.29 0.82
C SER A 406 20.14 -14.35 1.59
N ILE A 407 20.38 -13.05 1.49
CA ILE A 407 19.65 -12.00 2.21
C ILE A 407 19.27 -10.87 1.27
N ILE A 408 18.05 -10.38 1.40
CA ILE A 408 17.67 -9.09 0.80
C ILE A 408 17.87 -8.00 1.85
N LEU A 409 18.54 -6.92 1.47
CA LEU A 409 18.66 -5.71 2.28
C LEU A 409 17.87 -4.60 1.61
N ASN A 410 16.92 -4.03 2.33
CA ASN A 410 16.14 -2.88 1.89
C ASN A 410 16.47 -1.69 2.78
N ALA A 411 16.90 -0.58 2.18
CA ALA A 411 17.10 0.69 2.84
C ALA A 411 15.98 1.67 2.45
N MET A 412 15.49 2.43 3.42
CA MET A 412 14.52 3.51 3.25
C MET A 412 15.09 4.77 3.86
N GLY A 413 14.79 5.93 3.31
CA GLY A 413 15.34 7.19 3.81
C GLY A 413 14.53 8.39 3.37
N TYR A 414 15.09 9.57 3.62
CA TYR A 414 14.44 10.84 3.28
C TYR A 414 14.95 11.32 1.93
N ASP A 415 14.22 10.99 0.86
CA ASP A 415 14.44 11.60 -0.45
C ASP A 415 13.87 13.02 -0.49
N GLU A 416 14.26 13.81 -1.48
CA GLU A 416 13.86 15.22 -1.58
C GLU A 416 12.35 15.40 -1.86
N SER A 417 11.64 14.32 -2.18
CA SER A 417 10.23 14.35 -2.58
C SER A 417 9.99 15.39 -3.68
N ASP A 418 10.91 15.47 -4.64
CA ASP A 418 10.94 16.35 -5.81
C ASP A 418 10.59 15.60 -7.10
N GLY A 419 10.21 14.32 -6.99
CA GLY A 419 9.75 13.52 -8.10
C GLY A 419 8.46 14.08 -8.69
N LYS A 420 8.15 13.64 -9.91
CA LYS A 420 6.96 14.09 -10.65
C LYS A 420 6.29 12.97 -11.42
N ILE A 421 5.01 12.75 -11.18
CA ILE A 421 4.13 11.91 -11.99
C ILE A 421 3.47 12.80 -13.05
N MET A 422 3.36 12.29 -14.27
CA MET A 422 2.74 12.98 -15.40
C MET A 422 1.87 11.98 -16.16
N LEU A 423 0.92 12.48 -16.94
CA LEU A 423 0.18 11.69 -17.91
C LEU A 423 0.73 11.98 -19.31
N ASP A 424 1.25 10.94 -19.97
CA ASP A 424 1.61 10.99 -21.38
C ASP A 424 0.32 11.01 -22.22
N LYS A 425 0.11 12.11 -22.95
CA LYS A 425 -1.13 12.35 -23.72
C LYS A 425 -1.25 11.44 -24.94
N ASP A 426 -0.14 11.02 -25.52
CA ASP A 426 -0.13 10.19 -26.73
C ASP A 426 -0.44 8.74 -26.38
N THR A 427 0.03 8.28 -25.22
CA THR A 427 -0.19 6.90 -24.76
C THR A 427 -1.32 6.72 -23.76
N ASP A 428 -2.00 7.79 -23.32
CA ASP A 428 -3.00 7.83 -22.23
C ASP A 428 -2.55 7.04 -21.00
N LYS A 429 -1.31 7.26 -20.58
CA LYS A 429 -0.74 6.51 -19.46
C LYS A 429 0.24 7.32 -18.65
N ILE A 430 0.28 7.02 -17.36
CA ILE A 430 1.20 7.67 -16.45
C ILE A 430 2.65 7.33 -16.74
N CYS A 431 3.49 8.28 -16.40
CA CYS A 431 4.93 8.16 -16.36
C CYS A 431 5.45 9.03 -15.19
N PHE A 432 6.60 8.71 -14.61
CA PHE A 432 7.16 9.43 -13.48
C PHE A 432 8.67 9.67 -13.58
N HIS A 433 9.10 10.79 -13.01
CA HIS A 433 10.48 11.08 -12.69
C HIS A 433 10.74 10.74 -11.23
N PRO A 434 11.67 9.81 -10.93
CA PRO A 434 11.98 9.44 -9.55
C PRO A 434 12.65 10.62 -8.81
N PRO A 435 12.38 10.79 -7.51
CA PRO A 435 12.97 11.88 -6.71
C PRO A 435 14.48 11.70 -6.51
N GLN A 436 15.18 12.78 -6.20
CA GLN A 436 16.58 12.74 -5.77
C GLN A 436 16.70 12.14 -4.38
N ASP A 437 17.66 11.22 -4.21
CA ASP A 437 17.93 10.57 -2.92
C ASP A 437 19.36 10.91 -2.48
N PRO A 438 19.56 11.96 -1.66
CA PRO A 438 20.89 12.39 -1.22
C PRO A 438 21.55 11.36 -0.29
N LEU A 439 20.78 10.42 0.27
CA LEU A 439 21.29 9.40 1.18
C LEU A 439 21.75 8.13 0.45
N LEU A 440 21.52 8.01 -0.86
CA LEU A 440 21.89 6.82 -1.63
C LEU A 440 23.37 6.43 -1.48
N PRO A 441 24.37 7.34 -1.59
CA PRO A 441 25.77 6.98 -1.39
C PRO A 441 26.05 6.39 0.01
N ARG A 442 25.40 6.93 1.05
CA ARG A 442 25.54 6.44 2.43
C ARG A 442 24.92 5.05 2.59
N LYS A 443 23.77 4.80 1.97
CA LYS A 443 23.13 3.46 1.95
C LYS A 443 24.00 2.43 1.24
N ILE A 444 24.66 2.80 0.15
CA ILE A 444 25.59 1.90 -0.57
C ILE A 444 26.76 1.51 0.33
N ILE A 445 27.39 2.48 1.00
CA ILE A 445 28.49 2.21 1.96
C ILE A 445 27.99 1.31 3.10
N ALA A 446 26.79 1.55 3.60
CA ALA A 446 26.16 0.70 4.61
C ALA A 446 25.98 -0.75 4.14
N PHE A 447 25.49 -0.96 2.92
CA PHE A 447 25.38 -2.31 2.35
C PHE A 447 26.74 -2.99 2.16
N GLN A 448 27.78 -2.26 1.76
CA GLN A 448 29.13 -2.81 1.65
C GLN A 448 29.69 -3.26 3.01
N LYS A 449 29.54 -2.43 4.04
CA LYS A 449 29.94 -2.75 5.42
C LYS A 449 29.19 -3.97 5.96
N LEU A 450 27.86 -4.01 5.79
CA LEU A 450 27.03 -5.15 6.18
C LEU A 450 27.44 -6.42 5.47
N THR A 451 27.68 -6.36 4.15
CA THR A 451 28.14 -7.51 3.37
C THR A 451 29.48 -8.03 3.87
N LYS A 452 30.43 -7.14 4.19
CA LYS A 452 31.75 -7.54 4.72
C LYS A 452 31.61 -8.37 6.00
N LYS A 453 30.67 -8.01 6.89
CA LYS A 453 30.40 -8.74 8.13
C LYS A 453 29.61 -10.03 7.91
N LEU A 454 28.59 -9.98 7.04
CA LEU A 454 27.79 -11.16 6.67
C LEU A 454 28.60 -12.20 5.89
N GLY A 455 29.69 -11.78 5.24
CA GLY A 455 30.33 -12.53 4.17
C GLY A 455 29.43 -12.67 2.93
N GLY A 456 29.99 -13.22 1.85
CA GLY A 456 29.28 -13.42 0.59
C GLY A 456 29.50 -12.31 -0.42
N ILE A 457 28.60 -12.22 -1.39
CA ILE A 457 28.73 -11.33 -2.57
C ILE A 457 27.56 -10.34 -2.59
N LEU A 458 27.87 -9.04 -2.62
CA LEU A 458 26.90 -7.96 -2.73
C LEU A 458 26.48 -7.74 -4.19
N PHE A 459 25.18 -7.82 -4.44
CA PHE A 459 24.52 -7.41 -5.66
C PHE A 459 23.65 -6.19 -5.35
N MET A 460 23.85 -5.10 -6.09
CA MET A 460 23.07 -3.88 -5.93
C MET A 460 21.99 -3.83 -7.00
N SER A 461 20.85 -3.19 -6.71
CA SER A 461 19.88 -2.88 -7.76
C SER A 461 20.54 -2.08 -8.89
N ARG A 462 20.16 -2.40 -10.14
CA ARG A 462 20.55 -1.63 -11.34
C ARG A 462 19.87 -0.26 -11.40
N TYR A 463 18.79 -0.10 -10.64
CA TYR A 463 18.03 1.13 -10.55
C TYR A 463 18.50 1.94 -9.36
N ARG A 464 18.57 3.26 -9.55
CA ARG A 464 18.83 4.22 -8.47
C ARG A 464 17.74 4.15 -7.40
N SER A 465 16.50 3.86 -7.81
CA SER A 465 15.37 3.66 -6.93
C SER A 465 14.63 2.36 -7.29
N THR A 466 14.45 1.48 -6.31
CA THR A 466 13.60 0.28 -6.43
C THR A 466 12.48 0.40 -5.42
N ALA A 467 11.43 1.10 -5.81
CA ALA A 467 10.43 1.63 -4.91
C ALA A 467 9.24 0.68 -4.76
N VAL A 468 9.01 0.25 -3.52
CA VAL A 468 7.78 -0.44 -3.08
C VAL A 468 6.93 0.47 -2.19
N HIS A 469 7.47 1.62 -1.79
CA HIS A 469 6.82 2.63 -0.97
C HIS A 469 6.73 3.94 -1.75
N LEU A 470 5.67 4.06 -2.55
CA LEU A 470 5.37 5.30 -3.25
C LEU A 470 4.57 6.23 -2.35
N LEU A 471 4.89 7.52 -2.36
CA LEU A 471 4.18 8.56 -1.63
C LEU A 471 4.02 9.82 -2.49
N GLY A 472 3.02 10.64 -2.19
CA GLY A 472 2.83 11.94 -2.83
C GLY A 472 2.21 11.89 -4.24
N GLY A 473 2.21 13.04 -4.92
CA GLY A 473 1.55 13.25 -6.21
C GLY A 473 0.15 13.87 -6.08
N CYS A 474 -0.52 13.74 -4.94
CA CYS A 474 -1.74 14.45 -4.58
C CYS A 474 -1.62 15.08 -3.19
N ASN A 475 -0.46 15.67 -2.92
CA ASN A 475 0.01 16.09 -1.60
C ASN A 475 -1.01 16.96 -0.85
N ALA A 476 -1.15 16.68 0.45
CA ALA A 476 -1.82 17.58 1.38
C ALA A 476 -1.03 18.89 1.53
N SER A 477 -1.75 20.02 1.57
CA SER A 477 -1.18 21.36 1.75
C SER A 477 -2.19 22.30 2.40
N SER A 478 -1.74 23.50 2.79
CA SER A 478 -2.59 24.57 3.32
C SER A 478 -3.53 25.14 2.25
N ASP A 479 -3.09 25.15 0.99
CA ASP A 479 -3.81 25.73 -0.13
C ASP A 479 -3.44 25.07 -1.47
N SER A 480 -4.20 25.42 -2.50
CA SER A 480 -4.06 24.89 -3.85
C SER A 480 -2.74 25.22 -4.56
N SER A 481 -1.93 26.17 -4.07
CA SER A 481 -0.62 26.47 -4.67
C SER A 481 0.46 25.47 -4.24
N GLY A 482 0.34 24.93 -3.03
CA GLY A 482 1.32 24.02 -2.43
C GLY A 482 0.99 22.53 -2.54
N GLY A 483 -0.21 22.17 -2.98
CA GLY A 483 -0.64 20.78 -3.07
C GLY A 483 -1.99 20.59 -3.76
N VAL A 484 -2.46 19.35 -3.79
CA VAL A 484 -3.71 18.96 -4.48
C VAL A 484 -4.88 18.86 -3.51
N CYS A 485 -4.59 18.52 -2.26
CA CYS A 485 -5.60 18.31 -1.24
C CYS A 485 -5.34 19.19 -0.01
N ASN A 486 -6.39 19.52 0.73
CA ASN A 486 -6.22 20.10 2.07
C ASN A 486 -5.89 19.02 3.11
N HIS A 487 -5.70 19.40 4.38
CA HIS A 487 -5.41 18.47 5.47
C HIS A 487 -6.50 17.40 5.69
N LYS A 488 -7.75 17.65 5.29
CA LYS A 488 -8.86 16.69 5.40
C LYS A 488 -8.87 15.66 4.26
N GLY A 489 -8.00 15.81 3.26
CA GLY A 489 -8.01 15.03 2.03
C GLY A 489 -8.99 15.55 0.96
N GLN A 490 -9.61 16.72 1.13
CA GLN A 490 -10.50 17.30 0.11
C GLN A 490 -9.67 17.84 -1.06
N VAL A 491 -10.05 17.50 -2.29
CA VAL A 491 -9.36 17.98 -3.50
C VAL A 491 -9.68 19.45 -3.75
N PHE A 492 -8.66 20.29 -3.93
CA PHE A 492 -8.83 21.71 -4.19
C PHE A 492 -9.47 21.99 -5.57
N ASP A 493 -10.32 23.02 -5.63
CA ASP A 493 -10.76 23.69 -6.87
C ASP A 493 -9.98 25.01 -6.96
N PRO A 494 -9.03 25.18 -7.89
CA PRO A 494 -8.11 26.33 -7.91
C PRO A 494 -8.77 27.68 -8.26
N LYS A 495 -10.11 27.78 -8.20
CA LYS A 495 -10.84 29.07 -8.27
C LYS A 495 -10.38 30.05 -7.20
N THR A 496 -10.14 29.56 -5.99
CA THR A 496 -9.56 30.33 -4.88
C THR A 496 -8.59 29.44 -4.11
N PRO A 497 -7.62 30.01 -3.37
CA PRO A 497 -6.59 29.21 -2.70
C PRO A 497 -7.13 28.09 -1.79
N ALA A 498 -8.25 28.33 -1.11
CA ALA A 498 -8.85 27.39 -0.15
C ALA A 498 -10.11 26.66 -0.68
N ALA A 499 -10.58 26.96 -1.89
CA ALA A 499 -11.79 26.32 -2.42
C ALA A 499 -11.54 24.83 -2.72
N VAL A 500 -12.55 24.00 -2.48
CA VAL A 500 -12.50 22.55 -2.70
C VAL A 500 -13.63 22.08 -3.60
N HIS A 501 -13.39 20.98 -4.30
CA HIS A 501 -14.43 20.21 -4.96
C HIS A 501 -15.27 19.46 -3.93
N SER A 502 -16.43 20.00 -3.58
CA SER A 502 -17.33 19.37 -2.61
C SER A 502 -17.66 17.92 -3.00
N GLY A 503 -17.37 17.00 -2.09
CA GLY A 503 -17.59 15.58 -2.31
C GLY A 503 -16.43 14.82 -2.97
N LEU A 504 -15.30 15.45 -3.31
CA LEU A 504 -14.14 14.74 -3.88
C LEU A 504 -12.96 14.73 -2.90
N TYR A 505 -12.52 13.52 -2.54
CA TYR A 505 -11.48 13.28 -1.53
C TYR A 505 -10.38 12.38 -2.07
N VAL A 506 -9.20 12.47 -1.47
CA VAL A 506 -8.08 11.54 -1.59
C VAL A 506 -7.74 11.01 -0.19
N CYS A 507 -7.65 9.70 -0.04
CA CYS A 507 -7.37 9.06 1.26
C CYS A 507 -6.21 8.04 1.22
N ASP A 508 -5.40 7.99 0.16
CA ASP A 508 -4.26 7.07 0.06
C ASP A 508 -2.89 7.75 0.25
N ALA A 509 -1.84 7.00 -0.03
CA ALA A 509 -0.44 7.42 0.01
C ALA A 509 -0.12 8.65 -0.84
N SER A 510 -0.92 8.99 -1.85
CA SER A 510 -0.71 10.20 -2.65
C SER A 510 -0.94 11.49 -1.87
N LEU A 511 -1.68 11.41 -0.75
CA LEU A 511 -1.90 12.53 0.16
C LEU A 511 -0.65 12.87 0.99
N ILE A 512 0.26 11.92 1.19
CA ILE A 512 1.43 12.07 2.07
C ILE A 512 2.49 12.94 1.36
N PRO A 513 2.86 14.12 1.91
CA PRO A 513 3.57 15.15 1.14
C PRO A 513 5.11 15.03 1.18
N CYS A 514 5.65 14.03 1.87
CA CYS A 514 7.08 13.79 1.97
C CYS A 514 7.40 12.33 2.25
N SER A 515 8.64 11.93 1.98
CA SER A 515 9.19 10.65 2.45
C SER A 515 9.09 10.52 3.98
N VAL A 516 8.83 9.30 4.45
CA VAL A 516 8.73 8.99 5.89
C VAL A 516 9.94 8.20 6.41
N GLY A 517 10.76 7.64 5.52
CA GLY A 517 12.00 6.93 5.85
C GLY A 517 11.82 5.53 6.46
N ILE A 518 10.58 5.06 6.59
CA ILE A 518 10.18 3.75 7.13
C ILE A 518 9.06 3.13 6.27
N ASN A 519 8.58 1.93 6.58
CA ASN A 519 7.39 1.38 5.92
C ASN A 519 6.17 2.27 6.17
N PRO A 520 5.52 2.82 5.12
CA PRO A 520 4.49 3.84 5.29
C PRO A 520 3.09 3.29 5.60
N SER A 521 2.93 1.97 5.74
CA SER A 521 1.59 1.34 5.81
C SER A 521 0.74 1.88 6.97
N LEU A 522 1.35 2.02 8.16
CA LEU A 522 0.68 2.61 9.32
C LEU A 522 0.43 4.10 9.12
N THR A 523 1.40 4.87 8.62
CA THR A 523 1.22 6.30 8.31
C THR A 523 0.06 6.55 7.33
N ILE A 524 -0.08 5.72 6.29
CA ILE A 524 -1.18 5.82 5.32
C ILE A 524 -2.52 5.52 6.00
N ALA A 525 -2.59 4.46 6.81
CA ALA A 525 -3.80 4.14 7.57
C ALA A 525 -4.17 5.26 8.55
N THR A 526 -3.19 5.84 9.25
CA THR A 526 -3.38 6.98 10.17
C THR A 526 -3.92 8.22 9.45
N ALA A 527 -3.32 8.60 8.32
CA ALA A 527 -3.81 9.73 7.51
C ALA A 527 -5.24 9.48 6.99
N ALA A 528 -5.55 8.22 6.62
CA ALA A 528 -6.88 7.85 6.19
C ALA A 528 -7.91 7.87 7.35
N GLU A 529 -7.53 7.47 8.57
CA GLU A 529 -8.37 7.60 9.77
C GLU A 529 -8.68 9.08 10.03
N HIS A 530 -7.66 9.94 9.97
CA HIS A 530 -7.81 11.40 10.10
C HIS A 530 -8.78 11.96 9.06
N ALA A 531 -8.54 11.71 7.78
CA ALA A 531 -9.41 12.17 6.68
C ALA A 531 -10.84 11.63 6.82
N SER A 532 -10.99 10.36 7.22
CA SER A 532 -12.29 9.71 7.35
C SER A 532 -13.17 10.32 8.45
N ARG A 533 -12.58 10.85 9.53
CA ARG A 533 -13.32 11.55 10.59
C ARG A 533 -14.05 12.78 10.04
N TYR A 534 -13.34 13.60 9.27
CA TYR A 534 -13.93 14.77 8.61
C TYR A 534 -14.89 14.37 7.48
N LEU A 535 -14.54 13.37 6.68
CA LEU A 535 -15.39 12.87 5.61
C LEU A 535 -16.76 12.41 6.13
N VAL A 536 -16.80 11.59 7.20
CA VAL A 536 -18.05 11.12 7.80
C VAL A 536 -18.86 12.30 8.33
N GLN A 537 -18.22 13.25 9.03
CA GLN A 537 -18.88 14.46 9.50
C GLN A 537 -19.51 15.27 8.36
N ASP A 538 -18.72 15.55 7.31
CA ASP A 538 -19.18 16.33 6.15
C ASP A 538 -20.37 15.65 5.44
N ILE A 539 -20.39 14.31 5.38
CA ILE A 539 -21.49 13.53 4.80
C ILE A 539 -22.75 13.63 5.68
N LEU A 540 -22.62 13.41 6.99
CA LEU A 540 -23.76 13.42 7.91
C LEU A 540 -24.38 14.83 8.00
N GLU A 541 -23.57 15.88 8.10
CA GLU A 541 -24.05 17.26 8.07
C GLU A 541 -24.80 17.58 6.77
N TYR A 542 -24.33 17.07 5.64
CA TYR A 542 -25.00 17.22 4.37
C TYR A 542 -26.33 16.45 4.34
N LYS A 543 -26.39 15.22 4.85
CA LYS A 543 -27.63 14.42 4.94
C LYS A 543 -28.69 15.11 5.82
N ASN A 544 -28.28 15.67 6.95
CA ASN A 544 -29.19 16.42 7.84
C ASN A 544 -29.76 17.67 7.18
N LYS A 545 -28.97 18.36 6.35
CA LYS A 545 -29.44 19.55 5.59
C LYS A 545 -30.46 19.21 4.51
N ILE A 546 -30.39 18.03 3.91
CA ILE A 546 -31.27 17.64 2.79
C ILE A 546 -32.48 16.79 3.23
N SER A 547 -32.50 16.34 4.48
CA SER A 547 -33.61 15.56 5.06
C SER A 547 -33.86 15.96 6.53
N PRO A 548 -34.29 17.22 6.80
CA PRO A 548 -34.41 17.75 8.16
C PRO A 548 -35.54 17.13 9.03
N GLY A 549 -36.15 16.02 8.62
CA GLY A 549 -37.38 15.49 9.22
C GLY A 549 -37.31 14.11 9.91
N SER A 550 -36.16 13.42 9.94
CA SER A 550 -36.12 12.04 10.48
C SER A 550 -35.81 11.92 11.98
N GLU A 551 -35.39 12.99 12.66
CA GLU A 551 -35.08 12.94 14.11
C GLU A 551 -36.22 13.46 15.01
N ALA A 552 -37.29 14.04 14.45
CA ALA A 552 -38.40 14.56 15.25
C ALA A 552 -39.45 13.49 15.65
N ALA A 553 -39.31 12.24 15.20
CA ALA A 553 -40.31 11.19 15.45
C ALA A 553 -40.00 10.28 16.65
N ASP A 554 -38.75 10.25 17.16
CA ASP A 554 -38.34 9.31 18.21
C ASP A 554 -38.30 9.90 19.63
N GLN A 555 -38.63 11.18 19.81
CA GLN A 555 -38.69 11.80 21.15
C GLN A 555 -40.08 11.77 21.81
N ASN A 556 -41.10 11.17 21.18
CA ASN A 556 -42.47 11.17 21.69
C ASN A 556 -43.02 9.81 22.15
N GLN A 557 -42.17 8.79 22.37
CA GLN A 557 -42.63 7.47 22.87
C GLN A 557 -42.14 7.04 24.26
N PHE A 558 -41.43 7.89 25.01
CA PHE A 558 -41.14 7.63 26.43
C PHE A 558 -41.66 8.75 27.34
N SER A 559 -42.98 8.96 27.30
CA SER A 559 -43.68 9.53 28.45
C SER A 559 -45.09 8.96 28.52
N VAL A 560 -45.48 8.62 29.75
CA VAL A 560 -46.84 8.30 30.23
C VAL A 560 -47.21 6.81 30.28
N THR A 561 -47.13 6.31 31.53
CA THR A 561 -47.96 5.35 32.29
C THR A 561 -47.05 4.29 32.92
N GLY A 562 -47.04 4.04 34.22
CA GLY A 562 -47.80 4.51 35.38
C GLY A 562 -47.38 3.61 36.54
#